data_AF-A0A9R0TY89-F1
#
_entry.id   AF-A0A9R0TY89-F1
#
_cell.length_a   1.000
_cell.length_b   1.000
_cell.length_c   1.000
_cell.angle_alpha   90.00
_cell.angle_beta   90.00
_cell.angle_gamma   90.00
#
_symmetry.space_group_name_H-M   'P 1'
#
loop_
_entity.id
_entity.type
_entity.pdbx_description
1 polymer ?
#
loop_
_entity_poly.entity_id
_entity_poly.type
_entity_poly.pdbx_seq_one_letter_code
_entity_poly.pdbx_strand_id
1 'polypeptide(L)'
;MASGAEEEGRERREAGEEEEEDDEERPQLSAAAAGALREFLEEQRRQERDEGEKGGGEGVELVAEDWRLSQFWYDEGTARGLAEEVARLASGLPAGGAAVACVACPTLYAYLRKSSPDVPARLLEYDERFGQYGDDFAFYDYNQPEALPPAMKHAFSVVVADPPYLI
;
A
#
# COMPACT_ATOMS: atom_id res chain seq x y z
N MET A 1 27.76 -31.15 -52.14
CA MET A 1 27.24 -32.49 -52.50
C MET A 1 28.11 -33.49 -51.76
N ALA A 2 27.70 -34.33 -50.83
CA ALA A 2 26.40 -34.86 -50.37
C ALA A 2 26.29 -34.63 -48.83
N SER A 3 25.14 -34.34 -48.18
CA SER A 3 23.86 -35.08 -48.03
C SER A 3 24.09 -36.50 -47.47
N GLY A 4 23.53 -36.94 -46.36
CA GLY A 4 22.57 -36.38 -45.42
C GLY A 4 22.65 -37.20 -44.12
N ALA A 5 22.15 -36.61 -43.02
CA ALA A 5 22.05 -37.22 -41.71
C ALA A 5 20.58 -37.54 -41.43
N GLU A 6 20.25 -38.81 -41.19
CA GLU A 6 19.04 -39.36 -40.55
C GLU A 6 19.39 -40.80 -40.15
N GLU A 7 18.84 -41.47 -39.16
CA GLU A 7 18.25 -41.20 -37.84
C GLU A 7 18.06 -42.63 -37.24
N GLU A 8 17.74 -42.71 -35.94
CA GLU A 8 17.12 -43.86 -35.25
C GLU A 8 18.02 -45.06 -34.86
N GLY A 9 18.03 -45.53 -33.60
CA GLY A 9 17.26 -45.10 -32.45
C GLY A 9 17.53 -45.97 -31.21
N ARG A 10 17.12 -45.39 -30.06
CA ARG A 10 16.56 -46.04 -28.85
C ARG A 10 17.45 -47.05 -28.09
N GLU A 11 17.59 -47.01 -26.76
CA GLU A 11 16.81 -46.37 -25.70
C GLU A 11 17.51 -46.71 -24.37
N ARG A 12 17.61 -45.79 -23.41
CA ARG A 12 17.06 -45.95 -22.03
C ARG A 12 17.69 -44.99 -21.02
N ARG A 13 16.80 -44.12 -20.52
CA ARG A 13 16.54 -43.82 -19.10
C ARG A 13 17.70 -43.27 -18.27
N GLU A 14 17.53 -42.01 -17.89
CA GLU A 14 17.56 -41.54 -16.50
C GLU A 14 16.51 -40.42 -16.50
N ALA A 15 15.24 -40.75 -16.19
CA ALA A 15 14.68 -40.64 -14.84
C ALA A 15 14.98 -39.25 -14.28
N GLY A 16 13.98 -38.38 -14.36
CA GLY A 16 14.01 -37.11 -13.68
C GLY A 16 14.31 -37.35 -12.20
N GLU A 17 15.32 -36.66 -11.72
CA GLU A 17 15.48 -36.39 -10.30
C GLU A 17 14.31 -35.45 -9.95
N GLU A 18 13.16 -36.04 -9.60
CA GLU A 18 12.28 -35.41 -8.65
C GLU A 18 13.09 -35.35 -7.35
N GLU A 19 13.71 -34.20 -7.10
CA GLU A 19 14.20 -33.87 -5.78
C GLU A 19 12.98 -33.88 -4.86
N GLU A 20 12.73 -35.02 -4.20
CA GLU A 20 11.92 -35.06 -3.00
C GLU A 20 12.65 -34.18 -1.98
N GLU A 21 12.28 -32.90 -1.91
CA GLU A 21 12.69 -32.02 -0.82
C GLU A 21 12.22 -32.69 0.48
N ASP A 22 13.16 -33.29 1.19
CA ASP A 22 12.94 -33.95 2.47
C ASP A 22 12.37 -32.93 3.46
N ASP A 23 11.05 -33.01 3.70
CA ASP A 23 10.28 -32.09 4.55
C ASP A 23 10.80 -32.09 6.01
N GLU A 24 11.70 -33.03 6.35
CA GLU A 24 12.40 -33.18 7.62
C GLU A 24 13.52 -32.13 7.84
N GLU A 25 14.02 -31.45 6.80
CA GLU A 25 15.06 -30.40 6.95
C GLU A 25 14.49 -29.00 7.22
N ARG A 26 13.18 -28.80 7.09
CA ARG A 26 12.54 -27.49 7.36
C ARG A 26 12.27 -27.35 8.87
N PRO A 27 12.81 -26.33 9.56
CA PRO A 27 12.54 -26.12 10.98
C PRO A 27 11.03 -25.98 11.24
N GLN A 28 10.46 -26.91 12.01
CA GLN A 28 9.05 -26.88 12.39
C GLN A 28 8.85 -26.23 13.76
N LEU A 29 7.73 -25.54 13.93
CA LEU A 29 7.33 -25.05 15.23
C LEU A 29 7.04 -26.22 16.17
N SER A 30 7.47 -26.11 17.43
CA SER A 30 7.02 -27.06 18.46
C SER A 30 5.50 -27.03 18.59
N ALA A 31 4.88 -28.14 19.03
CA ALA A 31 3.43 -28.19 19.20
C ALA A 31 2.90 -27.06 20.10
N ALA A 32 3.67 -26.69 21.13
CA ALA A 32 3.34 -25.56 22.00
C ALA A 32 3.41 -24.22 21.27
N ALA A 33 4.46 -23.97 20.48
CA ALA A 33 4.61 -22.73 19.72
C ALA A 33 3.53 -22.61 18.61
N ALA A 34 3.23 -23.72 17.91
CA ALA A 34 2.17 -23.75 16.91
C ALA A 34 0.76 -23.57 17.51
N GLY A 35 0.57 -23.98 18.77
CA GLY A 35 -0.65 -23.73 19.55
C GLY A 35 -0.79 -22.25 19.90
N ALA A 36 0.25 -21.66 20.50
CA ALA A 36 0.27 -20.25 20.86
C ALA A 36 0.08 -19.32 19.65
N LEU A 37 0.70 -19.65 18.50
CA LEU A 37 0.52 -18.88 17.26
C LEU A 37 -0.93 -18.92 16.76
N ARG A 38 -1.58 -20.09 16.82
CA ARG A 38 -2.99 -20.22 16.40
C ARG A 38 -3.92 -19.38 17.27
N GLU A 39 -3.74 -19.44 18.59
CA GLU A 39 -4.53 -18.65 19.55
C GLU A 39 -4.36 -17.15 19.28
N PHE A 40 -3.11 -16.68 19.11
CA PHE A 40 -2.82 -15.29 18.77
C PHE A 40 -3.50 -14.83 17.46
N LEU A 41 -3.43 -15.64 16.40
CA LEU A 41 -4.06 -15.33 15.11
C LEU A 41 -5.60 -15.35 15.17
N GLU A 42 -6.20 -16.14 16.06
CA GLU A 42 -7.64 -16.11 16.30
C GLU A 42 -8.07 -14.86 17.08
N GLU A 43 -7.28 -14.44 18.07
CA GLU A 43 -7.50 -13.19 18.80
C GLU A 43 -7.39 -11.97 17.89
N GLN A 44 -6.36 -11.88 17.04
CA GLN A 44 -6.21 -10.79 16.08
C GLN A 44 -7.41 -10.68 15.14
N ARG A 45 -7.84 -11.78 14.54
CA ARG A 45 -9.04 -11.81 13.67
C ARG A 45 -10.33 -11.44 14.39
N ARG A 46 -10.39 -11.58 15.71
CA ARG A 46 -11.54 -11.18 16.51
C ARG A 46 -11.49 -9.68 16.81
N GLN A 47 -10.32 -9.16 17.17
CA GLN A 47 -10.09 -7.73 17.37
C GLN A 47 -10.37 -6.92 16.09
N GLU A 48 -9.87 -7.37 14.94
CA GLU A 48 -10.14 -6.72 13.63
C GLU A 48 -11.64 -6.62 13.32
N ARG A 49 -12.43 -7.62 13.73
CA ARG A 49 -13.90 -7.62 13.57
C ARG A 49 -14.58 -6.65 14.52
N ASP A 50 -14.15 -6.61 15.78
CA ASP A 50 -14.73 -5.75 16.80
C ASP A 50 -14.33 -4.26 16.63
N GLU A 51 -13.17 -3.98 16.03
CA GLU A 51 -12.71 -2.62 15.72
C GLU A 51 -13.45 -2.00 14.52
N GLY A 52 -13.80 -2.81 13.52
CA GLY A 52 -14.61 -2.38 12.37
C GLY A 52 -16.06 -1.95 12.73
N GLU A 53 -16.55 -2.24 13.93
CA GLU A 53 -17.89 -1.84 14.40
C GLU A 53 -17.91 -0.54 15.22
N LYS A 54 -16.73 0.03 15.58
CA LYS A 54 -16.63 1.24 16.42
C LYS A 54 -16.54 2.57 15.66
N GLY A 55 -16.73 2.57 14.34
CA GLY A 55 -16.65 3.75 13.44
C GLY A 55 -17.79 4.78 13.56
N GLY A 56 -18.26 5.07 14.78
CA GLY A 56 -19.42 5.95 15.04
C GLY A 56 -19.08 7.38 15.52
N GLY A 57 -17.82 7.81 15.41
CA GLY A 57 -17.36 9.14 15.85
C GLY A 57 -17.30 10.17 14.73
N GLU A 58 -17.33 11.46 15.08
CA GLU A 58 -17.12 12.59 14.14
C GLU A 58 -15.70 12.62 13.51
N GLY A 59 -14.83 11.65 13.79
CA GLY A 59 -13.49 11.52 13.21
C GLY A 59 -13.48 11.12 11.73
N VAL A 60 -12.31 11.10 11.12
CA VAL A 60 -12.11 10.50 9.79
C VAL A 60 -11.72 9.04 10.00
N GLU A 61 -12.46 8.12 9.41
CA GLU A 61 -12.17 6.69 9.52
C GLU A 61 -11.11 6.32 8.48
N LEU A 62 -9.92 5.95 8.95
CA LEU A 62 -8.83 5.41 8.15
C LEU A 62 -8.77 3.90 8.33
N VAL A 63 -8.12 3.22 7.39
CA VAL A 63 -7.77 1.80 7.55
C VAL A 63 -6.87 1.62 8.78
N ALA A 64 -6.88 0.42 9.39
CA ALA A 64 -5.96 0.11 10.48
C ALA A 64 -4.50 0.24 10.03
N GLU A 65 -3.66 0.78 10.92
CA GLU A 65 -2.22 0.98 10.69
C GLU A 65 -1.52 -0.36 10.37
N ASP A 66 -0.74 -0.40 9.29
CA ASP A 66 0.18 -1.50 9.03
C ASP A 66 1.62 -1.09 9.35
N TRP A 67 2.15 -1.64 10.45
CA TRP A 67 3.51 -1.40 10.92
C TRP A 67 4.58 -1.86 9.92
N ARG A 68 4.28 -2.85 9.08
CA ARG A 68 5.21 -3.32 8.04
C ARG A 68 5.40 -2.30 6.93
N LEU A 69 4.39 -1.45 6.72
CA LEU A 69 4.42 -0.33 5.78
C LEU A 69 4.89 0.97 6.44
N SER A 70 5.26 0.93 7.74
CA SER A 70 5.61 2.12 8.52
C SER A 70 4.50 3.18 8.52
N GLN A 71 3.24 2.73 8.55
CA GLN A 71 2.07 3.61 8.59
C GLN A 71 1.78 4.09 10.01
N PHE A 72 1.77 5.41 10.20
CA PHE A 72 1.41 6.05 11.46
C PHE A 72 0.42 7.18 11.19
N TRP A 73 -0.73 7.16 11.83
CA TRP A 73 -1.76 8.16 11.59
C TRP A 73 -1.54 9.42 12.42
N TYR A 74 -1.77 10.57 11.81
CA TYR A 74 -1.70 11.85 12.52
C TYR A 74 -2.78 11.92 13.58
N ASP A 75 -2.46 12.52 14.72
CA ASP A 75 -3.48 12.93 15.66
C ASP A 75 -4.41 13.98 15.01
N GLU A 76 -5.63 14.10 15.54
CA GLU A 76 -6.65 14.96 14.97
C GLU A 76 -6.20 16.43 14.85
N GLY A 77 -5.46 16.95 15.83
CA GLY A 77 -5.01 18.33 15.84
C GLY A 77 -4.02 18.60 14.71
N THR A 78 -3.04 17.70 14.55
CA THR A 78 -2.07 17.73 13.46
C THR A 78 -2.75 17.59 12.10
N ALA A 79 -3.63 16.60 11.94
CA ALA A 79 -4.33 16.35 10.68
C ALA A 79 -5.17 17.56 10.23
N ARG A 80 -5.93 18.13 11.17
CA ARG A 80 -6.77 19.32 10.92
C ARG A 80 -5.91 20.53 10.57
N GLY A 81 -4.88 20.82 11.36
CA GLY A 81 -4.01 21.98 11.12
C GLY A 81 -3.30 21.91 9.77
N LEU A 82 -2.81 20.72 9.38
CA LEU A 82 -2.20 20.51 8.06
C LEU A 82 -3.22 20.67 6.93
N ALA A 83 -4.42 20.11 7.07
CA ALA A 83 -5.47 20.22 6.05
C ALA A 83 -5.89 21.69 5.83
N GLU A 84 -6.09 22.44 6.91
CA GLU A 84 -6.42 23.88 6.86
C GLU A 84 -5.33 24.67 6.13
N GLU A 85 -4.07 24.40 6.42
CA GLU A 85 -2.96 25.14 5.84
C GLU A 85 -2.74 24.81 4.36
N VAL A 86 -2.92 23.54 3.99
CA VAL A 86 -2.91 23.10 2.59
C VAL A 86 -4.07 23.73 1.81
N ALA A 87 -5.28 23.76 2.38
CA ALA A 87 -6.43 24.41 1.76
C ALA A 87 -6.20 25.92 1.58
N ARG A 88 -5.61 26.58 2.59
CA ARG A 88 -5.23 27.99 2.51
C ARG A 88 -4.23 28.24 1.38
N LEU A 89 -3.21 27.39 1.22
CA LEU A 89 -2.25 27.49 0.13
C LEU A 89 -2.91 27.28 -1.23
N ALA A 90 -3.78 26.26 -1.35
CA ALA A 90 -4.49 25.95 -2.59
C ALA A 90 -5.41 27.09 -3.04
N SER A 91 -6.13 27.73 -2.10
CA SER A 91 -7.03 28.85 -2.40
C SER A 91 -6.32 30.13 -2.90
N GLY A 92 -5.02 30.27 -2.61
CA GLY A 92 -4.20 31.40 -3.07
C GLY A 92 -3.69 31.29 -4.51
N LEU A 93 -3.92 30.16 -5.17
CA LEU A 93 -3.42 29.89 -6.51
C LEU A 93 -4.39 30.39 -7.60
N PRO A 94 -3.89 30.75 -8.80
CA PRO A 94 -4.75 31.15 -9.92
C PRO A 94 -5.78 30.06 -10.28
N ALA A 95 -6.95 30.48 -10.77
CA ALA A 95 -7.98 29.56 -11.24
C ALA A 95 -7.42 28.57 -12.28
N GLY A 96 -7.63 27.26 -12.05
CA GLY A 96 -7.04 26.17 -12.84
C GLY A 96 -5.70 25.65 -12.30
N GLY A 97 -5.19 26.22 -11.21
CA GLY A 97 -3.85 25.98 -10.68
C GLY A 97 -3.74 25.16 -9.40
N ALA A 98 -4.73 24.38 -8.96
CA ALA A 98 -4.58 23.60 -7.73
C ALA A 98 -5.02 22.15 -7.89
N ALA A 99 -4.06 21.25 -8.07
CA ALA A 99 -4.16 19.88 -7.61
C ALA A 99 -3.12 19.69 -6.50
N VAL A 100 -3.56 19.17 -5.36
CA VAL A 100 -2.71 18.75 -4.24
C VAL A 100 -2.35 17.29 -4.44
N ALA A 101 -1.07 16.94 -4.29
CA ALA A 101 -0.64 15.56 -4.16
C ALA A 101 -0.30 15.26 -2.70
N CYS A 102 -1.00 14.29 -2.12
CA CYS A 102 -0.69 13.69 -0.83
C CYS A 102 0.10 12.41 -1.08
N VAL A 103 1.41 12.40 -0.83
CA VAL A 103 2.30 11.26 -1.07
C VAL A 103 2.59 10.55 0.25
N ALA A 104 2.16 9.29 0.36
CA ALA A 104 2.29 8.48 1.57
C ALA A 104 1.70 9.12 2.85
N CYS A 105 0.79 10.10 2.72
CA CYS A 105 0.16 10.81 3.84
C CYS A 105 -1.37 10.70 3.82
N PRO A 106 -1.94 9.48 3.94
CA PRO A 106 -3.38 9.25 3.80
C PRO A 106 -4.22 9.99 4.85
N THR A 107 -3.69 10.21 6.07
CA THR A 107 -4.39 10.97 7.10
C THR A 107 -4.69 12.40 6.66
N LEU A 108 -3.72 13.09 6.05
CA LEU A 108 -3.93 14.44 5.50
C LEU A 108 -4.98 14.43 4.38
N TYR A 109 -4.87 13.50 3.43
CA TYR A 109 -5.81 13.40 2.32
C TYR A 109 -7.25 13.26 2.83
N ALA A 110 -7.47 12.37 3.79
CA ALA A 110 -8.79 12.07 4.30
C ALA A 110 -9.39 13.27 5.08
N TYR A 111 -8.58 14.01 5.85
CA TYR A 111 -9.02 15.25 6.49
C TYR A 111 -9.29 16.36 5.48
N LEU A 112 -8.40 16.57 4.50
CA LEU A 112 -8.57 17.59 3.45
C LEU A 112 -9.84 17.36 2.64
N ARG A 113 -10.13 16.10 2.25
CA ARG A 113 -11.35 15.73 1.54
C ARG A 113 -12.61 16.02 2.36
N LYS A 114 -12.55 15.84 3.69
CA LYS A 114 -13.67 16.08 4.59
C LYS A 114 -13.89 17.58 4.87
N SER A 115 -12.83 18.33 5.14
CA SER A 115 -12.92 19.75 5.55
C SER A 115 -12.94 20.72 4.37
N SER A 116 -12.40 20.34 3.22
CA SER A 116 -12.20 21.23 2.07
C SER A 116 -12.40 20.48 0.74
N PRO A 117 -13.62 19.95 0.48
CA PRO A 117 -13.90 19.11 -0.69
C PRO A 117 -13.72 19.83 -2.04
N ASP A 118 -13.73 21.17 -2.03
CA ASP A 118 -13.49 21.99 -3.23
C ASP A 118 -12.01 22.05 -3.63
N VAL A 119 -11.08 21.57 -2.78
CA VAL A 119 -9.65 21.49 -3.07
C VAL A 119 -9.37 20.17 -3.79
N PRO A 120 -9.00 20.17 -5.09
CA PRO A 120 -8.68 18.94 -5.80
C PRO A 120 -7.43 18.31 -5.21
N ALA A 121 -7.55 17.08 -4.72
CA ALA A 121 -6.46 16.36 -4.08
C ALA A 121 -6.39 14.91 -4.60
N ARG A 122 -5.18 14.37 -4.72
CA ARG A 122 -4.92 12.98 -5.08
C ARG A 122 -4.00 12.34 -4.04
N LEU A 123 -4.34 11.15 -3.60
CA LEU A 123 -3.51 10.32 -2.73
C LEU A 123 -2.62 9.41 -3.59
N LEU A 124 -1.32 9.49 -3.38
CA LEU A 124 -0.31 8.59 -3.94
C LEU A 124 0.14 7.69 -2.80
N GLU A 125 -0.22 6.42 -2.84
CA GLU A 125 0.12 5.49 -1.77
C GLU A 125 0.35 4.05 -2.24
N TYR A 126 1.23 3.34 -1.55
CA TYR A 126 1.56 1.94 -1.76
C TYR A 126 0.44 0.98 -1.28
N ASP A 127 -0.19 1.28 -0.14
CA ASP A 127 -1.28 0.46 0.38
C ASP A 127 -2.56 0.55 -0.47
N GLU A 128 -2.83 -0.53 -1.20
CA GLU A 128 -3.98 -0.65 -2.10
C GLU A 128 -5.35 -0.60 -1.39
N ARG A 129 -5.41 -0.72 -0.05
CA ARG A 129 -6.66 -0.54 0.71
C ARG A 129 -7.23 0.87 0.56
N PHE A 130 -6.39 1.85 0.23
CA PHE A 130 -6.82 3.21 -0.10
C PHE A 130 -7.44 3.35 -1.50
N GLY A 131 -7.45 2.28 -2.31
CA GLY A 131 -8.17 2.20 -3.58
C GLY A 131 -9.69 2.46 -3.46
N GLN A 132 -10.24 2.43 -2.24
CA GLN A 132 -11.60 2.89 -1.93
C GLN A 132 -11.87 4.35 -2.32
N TYR A 133 -10.83 5.17 -2.51
CA TYR A 133 -10.95 6.55 -2.99
C TYR A 133 -11.09 6.68 -4.51
N GLY A 134 -11.05 5.57 -5.26
CA GLY A 134 -11.33 5.55 -6.70
C GLY A 134 -10.33 6.41 -7.49
N ASP A 135 -10.85 7.32 -8.32
CA ASP A 135 -10.04 8.16 -9.23
C ASP A 135 -9.10 9.14 -8.49
N ASP A 136 -9.34 9.38 -7.21
CA ASP A 136 -8.48 10.22 -6.37
C ASP A 136 -7.33 9.44 -5.73
N PHE A 137 -7.24 8.13 -5.97
CA PHE A 137 -6.11 7.27 -5.55
C PHE A 137 -5.22 6.93 -6.75
N ALA A 138 -3.91 6.94 -6.52
CA ALA A 138 -2.91 6.39 -7.43
C ALA A 138 -1.96 5.49 -6.63
N PHE A 139 -1.80 4.25 -7.10
CA PHE A 139 -0.77 3.37 -6.54
C PHE A 139 0.61 4.00 -6.75
N TYR A 140 1.40 4.07 -5.68
CA TYR A 140 2.73 4.67 -5.70
C TYR A 140 3.72 3.78 -4.94
N ASP A 141 4.69 3.24 -5.68
CA ASP A 141 5.85 2.55 -5.10
C ASP A 141 7.01 3.53 -4.95
N TYR A 142 7.41 3.79 -3.72
CA TYR A 142 8.56 4.64 -3.40
C TYR A 142 9.85 4.16 -4.05
N ASN A 143 10.01 2.84 -4.27
CA ASN A 143 11.19 2.28 -4.94
C ASN A 143 11.20 2.59 -6.45
N GLN A 144 10.07 3.00 -7.01
CA GLN A 144 9.91 3.41 -8.40
C GLN A 144 9.26 4.80 -8.47
N PRO A 145 9.92 5.85 -7.94
CA PRO A 145 9.30 7.15 -7.72
C PRO A 145 8.90 7.87 -9.02
N GLU A 146 9.46 7.45 -10.15
CA GLU A 146 9.15 7.99 -11.49
C GLU A 146 8.06 7.20 -12.24
N ALA A 147 7.63 6.04 -11.71
CA ALA A 147 6.64 5.15 -12.34
C ALA A 147 5.20 5.66 -12.16
N LEU A 148 4.96 6.93 -12.53
CA LEU A 148 3.68 7.60 -12.45
C LEU A 148 3.06 7.80 -13.85
N PRO A 149 1.72 7.82 -13.96
CA PRO A 149 1.04 8.16 -15.20
C PRO A 149 1.56 9.48 -15.79
N PRO A 150 1.82 9.56 -17.12
CA PRO A 150 2.31 10.79 -17.74
C PRO A 150 1.44 12.02 -17.49
N ALA A 151 0.12 11.83 -17.32
CA ALA A 151 -0.83 12.89 -17.01
C ALA A 151 -0.59 13.57 -15.65
N MET A 152 0.14 12.93 -14.73
CA MET A 152 0.48 13.47 -13.41
C MET A 152 1.76 14.32 -13.42
N LYS A 153 2.55 14.29 -14.50
CA LYS A 153 3.75 15.14 -14.61
C LYS A 153 3.35 16.61 -14.68
N HIS A 154 3.91 17.42 -13.78
CA HIS A 154 3.62 18.85 -13.64
C HIS A 154 2.14 19.18 -13.36
N ALA A 155 1.36 18.21 -12.87
CA ALA A 155 -0.06 18.40 -12.61
C ALA A 155 -0.36 19.03 -11.25
N PHE A 156 0.58 18.98 -10.31
CA PHE A 156 0.38 19.39 -8.93
C PHE A 156 1.14 20.68 -8.61
N SER A 157 0.46 21.58 -7.89
CA SER A 157 1.04 22.84 -7.42
C SER A 157 1.48 22.77 -5.97
N VAL A 158 0.89 21.85 -5.20
CA VAL A 158 1.25 21.57 -3.80
C VAL A 158 1.48 20.07 -3.69
N VAL A 159 2.63 19.69 -3.13
CA VAL A 159 2.97 18.30 -2.83
C VAL A 159 3.29 18.24 -1.35
N VAL A 160 2.58 17.38 -0.63
CA VAL A 160 2.88 17.04 0.76
C VAL A 160 3.28 15.57 0.78
N ALA A 161 4.43 15.27 1.37
CA ALA A 161 4.98 13.93 1.39
C ALA A 161 5.35 13.53 2.83
N ASP A 162 4.99 12.30 3.19
CA ASP A 162 5.36 11.68 4.47
C ASP A 162 5.81 10.23 4.22
N PRO A 163 6.98 10.04 3.58
CA PRO A 163 7.44 8.72 3.19
C PRO A 163 7.84 7.87 4.41
N PRO A 164 7.82 6.53 4.29
CA PRO A 164 8.25 5.63 5.36
C PRO A 164 9.71 5.87 5.75
N TYR A 165 10.08 5.49 6.99
CA TYR A 165 11.47 5.57 7.44
C TYR A 165 12.37 4.68 6.57
N LEU A 166 13.41 5.28 5.99
CA LEU A 166 14.45 4.57 5.25
C LEU A 166 15.33 3.82 6.26
N ILE A 167 15.37 2.49 6.16
CA ILE A 167 16.35 1.63 6.84
C ILE A 167 17.43 1.23 5.84
#